data_AF-A0A9D6FDB3-F1
#
_entry.id   AF-A0A9D6FDB3-F1
#
_cell.length_a   1.000
_cell.length_b   1.000
_cell.length_c   1.000
_cell.angle_alpha   90.00
_cell.angle_beta   90.00
_cell.angle_gamma   90.00
#
_symmetry.space_group_name_H-M   'P 1'
#
loop_
_entity.id
_entity.type
_entity.pdbx_description
1 polymer ?
#
loop_
_entity_poly.entity_id
_entity_poly.type
_entity_poly.pdbx_seq_one_letter_code
_entity_poly.pdbx_strand_id
1 'polypeptide(L)'
;MHYTCSNDKGFLRRDAIDRLMHPAVLLPIVIAMIVIGALWPYPDELPNAGASAPVAPAPSLTRLEETGRRLYLSICSYCHGPAGDGFGVNAPNLAVPPRDHTDAAYMRTVTGDDLFAIIKLGGAGRNKSALMPPWGGRLSDREIAALVAYVQTLSMLGPAPGPNEPRH
;
A
#
# COMPACT_ATOMS: atom_id res chain seq x y z
N MET A 1 -28.49 -45.48 -12.88
CA MET A 1 -27.75 -44.68 -13.88
C MET A 1 -26.88 -43.68 -13.13
N HIS A 2 -25.59 -43.93 -13.02
CA HIS A 2 -24.64 -42.99 -12.41
C HIS A 2 -23.61 -42.62 -13.47
N TYR A 3 -23.62 -41.35 -13.91
CA TYR A 3 -22.53 -40.76 -14.67
C TYR A 3 -21.56 -40.13 -13.67
N THR A 4 -20.30 -40.58 -13.66
CA THR A 4 -19.20 -39.84 -13.05
C THR A 4 -18.50 -39.05 -14.14
N CYS A 5 -18.35 -37.74 -13.93
CA CYS A 5 -17.59 -36.85 -14.79
C CYS A 5 -16.14 -36.83 -14.29
N SER A 6 -15.21 -37.45 -15.04
CA SER A 6 -13.76 -37.37 -14.78
C SER A 6 -13.24 -36.01 -15.24
N ASN A 7 -12.66 -35.25 -14.31
CA ASN A 7 -12.13 -33.91 -14.55
C ASN A 7 -10.65 -33.98 -14.96
N ASP A 8 -10.38 -34.27 -16.24
CA ASP A 8 -9.02 -34.52 -16.77
C ASP A 8 -8.12 -33.27 -16.86
N LYS A 9 -8.63 -32.06 -16.57
CA LYS A 9 -7.85 -30.81 -16.69
C LYS A 9 -6.85 -30.57 -15.55
N GLY A 10 -6.99 -31.28 -14.43
CA GLY A 10 -6.11 -31.14 -13.27
C GLY A 10 -4.81 -31.96 -13.36
N PHE A 11 -4.81 -33.04 -14.14
CA PHE A 11 -3.64 -33.92 -14.33
C PHE A 11 -2.60 -33.23 -15.21
N LEU A 12 -3.02 -32.75 -16.39
CA LEU A 12 -2.14 -32.11 -17.37
C LEU A 12 -1.39 -30.86 -16.85
N ARG A 13 -1.95 -30.11 -15.88
CA ARG A 13 -1.26 -28.95 -15.27
C ARG A 13 -0.22 -29.35 -14.24
N ARG A 14 -0.42 -30.45 -13.49
CA ARG A 14 0.54 -30.92 -12.49
C ARG A 14 1.77 -31.50 -13.17
N ASP A 15 1.56 -32.26 -14.25
CA ASP A 15 2.63 -32.83 -15.07
C ASP A 15 3.54 -31.77 -15.71
N ALA A 16 3.00 -30.59 -16.02
CA ALA A 16 3.76 -29.47 -16.55
C ALA A 16 4.59 -28.75 -15.47
N ILE A 17 4.03 -28.58 -14.26
CA ILE A 17 4.71 -27.96 -13.12
C ILE A 17 5.81 -28.90 -12.58
N ASP A 18 5.54 -30.19 -12.51
CA ASP A 18 6.50 -31.20 -12.03
C ASP A 18 7.70 -31.34 -12.97
N ARG A 19 7.51 -31.17 -14.30
CA ARG A 19 8.62 -31.13 -15.27
C ARG A 19 9.47 -29.86 -15.19
N LEU A 20 8.87 -28.74 -14.79
CA LEU A 20 9.59 -27.47 -14.60
C LEU A 20 10.44 -27.46 -13.32
N MET A 21 10.00 -28.19 -12.29
CA MET A 21 10.71 -28.30 -11.02
C MET A 21 11.62 -29.54 -10.91
N HIS A 22 11.79 -30.29 -12.00
CA HIS A 22 12.71 -31.42 -12.02
C HIS A 22 14.17 -30.94 -11.90
N PRO A 23 15.02 -31.61 -11.11
CA PRO A 23 16.42 -31.21 -10.89
C PRO A 23 17.23 -31.18 -12.20
N ALA A 24 16.84 -31.98 -13.20
CA ALA A 24 17.43 -31.98 -14.54
C ALA A 24 17.20 -30.67 -15.34
N VAL A 25 16.21 -29.84 -14.95
CA VAL A 25 15.90 -28.55 -15.56
C VAL A 25 16.39 -27.39 -14.68
N LEU A 26 16.30 -27.52 -13.36
CA LEU A 26 16.71 -26.46 -12.43
C LEU A 26 18.23 -26.32 -12.28
N LEU A 27 18.95 -27.44 -12.25
CA LEU A 27 20.41 -27.43 -12.09
C LEU A 27 21.15 -26.68 -13.20
N PRO A 28 20.86 -26.88 -14.51
CA PRO A 28 21.52 -26.10 -15.56
C PRO A 28 21.17 -24.60 -15.53
N ILE A 29 19.96 -24.22 -15.08
CA ILE A 29 19.56 -22.80 -14.95
C ILE A 29 20.33 -22.11 -13.83
N VAL A 30 20.49 -22.77 -12.68
CA VAL A 30 21.26 -22.24 -11.54
C VAL A 30 22.74 -22.15 -11.90
N ILE A 31 23.30 -23.17 -12.58
CA ILE A 31 24.69 -23.14 -13.06
C ILE A 31 24.90 -21.99 -14.05
N ALA A 32 23.97 -21.76 -14.98
CA ALA A 32 24.06 -20.64 -15.92
C ALA A 32 24.08 -19.28 -15.21
N MET A 33 23.24 -19.09 -14.16
CA MET A 33 23.25 -17.86 -13.37
C MET A 33 24.55 -17.64 -12.59
N ILE A 34 25.15 -18.71 -12.07
CA ILE A 34 26.44 -18.64 -11.35
C ILE A 34 27.60 -18.31 -12.31
N VAL A 35 27.61 -18.92 -13.51
CA VAL A 35 28.65 -18.66 -14.53
C VAL A 35 28.55 -17.25 -15.10
N ILE A 36 27.33 -16.72 -15.32
CA ILE A 36 27.12 -15.34 -15.78
C ILE A 36 27.55 -14.32 -14.71
N GLY A 37 27.33 -14.62 -13.43
CA GLY A 37 27.78 -13.75 -12.32
C GLY A 37 29.30 -13.73 -12.13
N ALA A 38 30.02 -14.80 -12.47
CA ALA A 38 31.46 -14.93 -12.27
C ALA A 38 32.32 -14.29 -13.38
N LEU A 39 31.70 -13.87 -14.50
CA LEU A 39 32.39 -13.30 -15.66
C LEU A 39 32.18 -11.79 -15.82
N TRP A 40 31.37 -11.15 -14.97
CA TRP A 40 31.31 -9.68 -14.91
C TRP A 40 32.45 -9.21 -13.98
N PRO A 41 33.58 -8.69 -14.50
CA PRO A 41 34.53 -7.93 -13.68
C PRO A 41 33.83 -6.79 -12.92
N TYR A 42 33.51 -7.03 -11.65
CA TYR A 42 32.98 -6.01 -10.76
C TYR A 42 34.05 -4.92 -10.60
N PRO A 43 33.77 -3.64 -10.93
CA PRO A 43 34.75 -2.60 -10.72
C PRO A 43 35.03 -2.47 -9.22
N ASP A 44 36.30 -2.65 -8.81
CA ASP A 44 36.75 -2.52 -7.43
C ASP A 44 36.64 -1.09 -6.87
N GLU A 45 36.22 -0.13 -7.69
CA GLU A 45 36.02 1.27 -7.30
C GLU A 45 34.54 1.65 -7.41
N LEU A 46 33.83 1.50 -6.30
CA LEU A 46 32.59 2.24 -6.08
C LEU A 46 32.92 3.74 -6.18
N PRO A 47 32.15 4.55 -6.93
CA PRO A 47 32.37 5.99 -6.95
C PRO A 47 32.27 6.51 -5.53
N ASN A 48 33.42 7.03 -5.04
CA ASN A 48 33.51 7.74 -3.78
C ASN A 48 32.44 8.82 -3.77
N ALA A 49 31.38 8.60 -2.97
CA ALA A 49 30.36 9.60 -2.67
C ALA A 49 31.02 10.71 -1.84
N GLY A 50 31.82 11.52 -2.50
CA GLY A 50 32.40 12.73 -1.95
C GLY A 50 31.27 13.66 -1.52
N ALA A 51 31.21 13.90 -0.22
CA ALA A 51 30.40 14.92 0.44
C ALA A 51 28.89 14.83 0.20
N SER A 52 28.24 13.85 0.83
CA SER A 52 26.85 14.03 1.24
C SER A 52 26.79 15.23 2.19
N ALA A 53 26.24 16.35 1.72
CA ALA A 53 25.70 17.37 2.62
C ALA A 53 24.80 16.67 3.66
N PRO A 54 24.72 17.14 4.92
CA PRO A 54 23.83 16.54 5.90
C PRO A 54 22.39 16.66 5.36
N VAL A 55 21.87 15.55 4.85
CA VAL A 55 20.43 15.39 4.62
C VAL A 55 19.84 15.50 6.02
N ALA A 56 19.16 16.61 6.30
CA ALA A 56 18.41 16.76 7.53
C ALA A 56 17.52 15.51 7.69
N PRO A 57 17.52 14.84 8.85
CA PRO A 57 16.72 13.65 9.02
C PRO A 57 15.27 13.99 8.70
N ALA A 58 14.64 13.23 7.80
CA ALA A 58 13.21 13.33 7.57
C ALA A 58 12.50 13.25 8.93
N PRO A 59 11.46 14.06 9.18
CA PRO A 59 10.77 14.05 10.46
C PRO A 59 10.29 12.64 10.77
N SER A 60 10.75 12.09 11.90
CA SER A 60 10.31 10.78 12.36
C SER A 60 8.91 10.88 12.95
N LEU A 61 8.08 9.88 12.67
CA LEU A 61 6.73 9.83 13.20
C LEU A 61 6.75 9.79 14.74
N THR A 62 5.81 10.50 15.37
CA THR A 62 5.57 10.36 16.80
C THR A 62 5.05 8.96 17.14
N ARG A 63 5.11 8.56 18.41
CA ARG A 63 4.55 7.26 18.85
C ARG A 63 3.05 7.12 18.51
N LEU A 64 2.32 8.23 18.53
CA LEU A 64 0.90 8.25 18.19
C LEU A 64 0.70 8.02 16.69
N GLU A 65 1.42 8.76 15.86
CA GLU A 65 1.40 8.60 14.40
C GLU A 65 1.86 7.21 13.97
N GLU A 66 2.87 6.64 14.64
CA GLU A 66 3.34 5.29 14.35
C GLU A 66 2.29 4.22 14.73
N THR A 67 1.48 4.48 15.75
CA THR A 67 0.31 3.65 16.06
C THR A 67 -0.77 3.80 15.00
N GLY A 68 -1.05 5.03 14.56
CA GLY A 68 -1.94 5.32 13.45
C GLY A 68 -1.50 4.65 12.15
N ARG A 69 -0.21 4.69 11.83
CA ARG A 69 0.40 4.05 10.66
C ARG A 69 0.13 2.56 10.63
N ARG A 70 0.38 1.85 11.74
CA ARG A 70 0.13 0.41 11.83
C ARG A 70 -1.34 0.06 11.62
N LEU A 71 -2.25 0.82 12.23
CA LEU A 71 -3.68 0.65 12.03
C LEU A 71 -4.09 0.96 10.58
N TYR A 72 -3.60 2.08 10.03
CA TYR A 72 -3.90 2.48 8.67
C TYR A 72 -3.49 1.41 7.67
N LEU A 73 -2.28 0.88 7.81
CA LEU A 73 -1.78 -0.20 6.95
C LEU A 73 -2.54 -1.51 7.12
N SER A 74 -3.13 -1.78 8.29
CA SER A 74 -3.86 -3.03 8.56
C SER A 74 -5.33 -3.00 8.15
N ILE A 75 -5.97 -1.84 8.05
CA ILE A 75 -7.41 -1.74 7.74
C ILE A 75 -7.75 -0.70 6.67
N CYS A 76 -7.12 0.47 6.65
CA CYS A 76 -7.49 1.57 5.75
C CYS A 76 -6.86 1.43 4.36
N SER A 77 -5.63 0.91 4.29
CA SER A 77 -4.81 0.78 3.08
C SER A 77 -5.45 -0.10 2.00
N TYR A 78 -6.30 -1.06 2.39
CA TYR A 78 -7.00 -1.92 1.44
C TYR A 78 -7.88 -1.12 0.46
N CYS A 79 -8.41 0.02 0.90
CA CYS A 79 -9.19 0.92 0.04
C CYS A 79 -8.40 2.18 -0.32
N HIS A 80 -7.75 2.82 0.66
CA HIS A 80 -7.07 4.10 0.45
C HIS A 80 -5.62 4.00 -0.05
N GLY A 81 -5.09 2.79 -0.21
CA GLY A 81 -3.71 2.56 -0.61
C GLY A 81 -2.72 2.70 0.55
N PRO A 82 -1.57 2.01 0.53
CA PRO A 82 -0.54 2.11 1.57
C PRO A 82 0.10 3.51 1.64
N ALA A 83 0.17 4.21 0.51
CA ALA A 83 0.63 5.60 0.43
C ALA A 83 -0.47 6.62 0.77
N GLY A 84 -1.74 6.19 0.81
CA GLY A 84 -2.89 7.08 1.00
C GLY A 84 -3.36 7.82 -0.23
N ASP A 85 -2.91 7.42 -1.41
CA ASP A 85 -3.22 7.98 -2.71
C ASP A 85 -4.61 7.59 -3.26
N GLY A 86 -5.39 6.80 -2.52
CA GLY A 86 -6.69 6.30 -2.96
C GLY A 86 -6.62 5.06 -3.86
N PHE A 87 -5.41 4.51 -4.12
CA PHE A 87 -5.20 3.35 -4.98
C PHE A 87 -5.05 2.04 -4.20
N GLY A 88 -5.94 1.79 -3.23
CA GLY A 88 -5.99 0.51 -2.53
C GLY A 88 -6.49 -0.63 -3.43
N VAL A 89 -6.20 -1.87 -3.05
CA VAL A 89 -6.59 -3.08 -3.80
C VAL A 89 -8.10 -3.19 -4.05
N ASN A 90 -8.92 -2.60 -3.18
CA ASN A 90 -10.37 -2.57 -3.31
C ASN A 90 -10.90 -1.37 -4.11
N ALA A 91 -10.09 -0.33 -4.34
CA ALA A 91 -10.53 0.91 -4.97
C ALA A 91 -11.21 0.71 -6.35
N PRO A 92 -10.73 -0.18 -7.24
CA PRO A 92 -11.39 -0.43 -8.53
C PRO A 92 -12.80 -1.02 -8.44
N ASN A 93 -13.17 -1.58 -7.28
CA ASN A 93 -14.48 -2.22 -7.05
C ASN A 93 -15.51 -1.27 -6.40
N LEU A 94 -15.15 0.00 -6.17
CA LEU A 94 -16.01 0.98 -5.51
C LEU A 94 -16.59 1.96 -6.52
N ALA A 95 -17.91 2.19 -6.44
CA ALA A 95 -18.59 3.16 -7.30
C ALA A 95 -18.14 4.61 -7.03
N VAL A 96 -17.68 4.88 -5.81
CA VAL A 96 -17.08 6.16 -5.42
C VAL A 96 -15.63 5.86 -5.02
N PRO A 97 -14.63 6.45 -5.69
CA PRO A 97 -13.24 6.21 -5.36
C PRO A 97 -12.92 6.68 -3.93
N PRO A 98 -12.06 5.97 -3.19
CA PRO A 98 -11.56 6.42 -1.90
C PRO A 98 -10.85 7.77 -2.02
N ARG A 99 -10.92 8.57 -0.96
CA ARG A 99 -10.22 9.86 -0.90
C ARG A 99 -8.71 9.63 -0.94
N ASP A 100 -8.04 10.39 -1.80
CA ASP A 100 -6.59 10.63 -1.74
C ASP A 100 -6.27 11.56 -0.56
N HIS A 101 -5.58 11.02 0.44
CA HIS A 101 -5.10 11.70 1.65
C HIS A 101 -3.78 12.47 1.42
N THR A 102 -3.13 12.30 0.27
CA THR A 102 -1.93 13.06 -0.13
C THR A 102 -2.28 14.40 -0.76
N ASP A 103 -3.53 14.60 -1.19
CA ASP A 103 -4.07 15.88 -1.67
C ASP A 103 -4.11 16.92 -0.53
N ALA A 104 -3.01 17.64 -0.38
CA ALA A 104 -2.85 18.67 0.64
C ALA A 104 -3.88 19.80 0.51
N ALA A 105 -4.36 20.11 -0.70
CA ALA A 105 -5.33 21.17 -0.91
C ALA A 105 -6.68 20.80 -0.31
N TYR A 106 -7.17 19.61 -0.60
CA TYR A 106 -8.40 19.09 0.00
C TYR A 106 -8.23 18.84 1.50
N MET A 107 -7.14 18.19 1.92
CA MET A 107 -6.96 17.80 3.33
C MET A 107 -6.87 19.00 4.28
N ARG A 108 -6.42 20.18 3.81
CA ARG A 108 -6.49 21.43 4.58
C ARG A 108 -7.91 21.94 4.86
N THR A 109 -8.90 21.50 4.08
CA THR A 109 -10.31 21.86 4.27
C THR A 109 -11.03 20.96 5.28
N VAL A 110 -10.39 19.86 5.69
CA VAL A 110 -10.98 18.86 6.59
C VAL A 110 -10.31 18.95 7.95
N THR A 111 -11.10 19.21 8.99
CA THR A 111 -10.55 19.34 10.35
C THR A 111 -10.18 17.97 10.95
N GLY A 112 -9.36 17.97 12.00
CA GLY A 112 -9.09 16.73 12.76
C GLY A 112 -10.36 16.10 13.33
N ASP A 113 -11.31 16.91 13.78
CA ASP A 113 -12.61 16.46 14.28
C ASP A 113 -13.49 15.87 13.17
N ASP A 114 -13.43 16.44 11.96
CA ASP A 114 -14.10 15.87 10.79
C ASP A 114 -13.52 14.50 10.45
N LEU A 115 -12.19 14.36 10.41
CA LEU A 115 -11.53 13.07 10.16
C LEU A 115 -11.91 12.05 11.25
N PHE A 116 -11.89 12.46 12.51
CA PHE A 116 -12.30 11.63 13.63
C PHE A 116 -13.74 11.14 13.46
N ALA A 117 -14.66 12.04 13.14
CA ALA A 117 -16.07 11.71 12.93
C ALA A 117 -16.28 10.81 11.69
N ILE A 118 -15.57 11.06 10.59
CA ILE A 118 -15.62 10.21 9.38
C ILE A 118 -15.14 8.79 9.70
N ILE A 119 -14.04 8.63 10.43
CA ILE A 119 -13.52 7.30 10.79
C ILE A 119 -14.47 6.62 11.78
N LYS A 120 -14.95 7.34 12.80
CA LYS A 120 -15.80 6.78 13.85
C LYS A 120 -17.17 6.37 13.32
N LEU A 121 -17.81 7.21 12.51
CA LEU A 121 -19.18 7.04 12.02
C LEU A 121 -19.25 6.43 10.62
N GLY A 122 -18.11 6.23 9.96
CA GLY A 122 -18.03 5.80 8.57
C GLY A 122 -18.42 6.92 7.61
N GLY A 123 -18.34 6.63 6.31
CA GLY A 123 -18.64 7.64 5.30
C GLY A 123 -20.09 8.12 5.34
N ALA A 124 -21.04 7.21 5.56
CA ALA A 124 -22.47 7.56 5.67
C ALA A 124 -22.76 8.56 6.80
N GLY A 125 -22.06 8.47 7.93
CA GLY A 125 -22.23 9.38 9.07
C GLY A 125 -21.82 10.82 8.80
N ARG A 126 -21.12 11.10 7.69
CA ARG A 126 -20.64 12.43 7.28
C ARG A 126 -20.96 12.73 5.81
N ASN A 127 -22.05 12.19 5.27
CA ASN A 127 -22.50 12.40 3.88
C ASN A 127 -21.44 12.04 2.82
N LYS A 128 -20.66 10.98 3.07
CA LYS A 128 -19.71 10.36 2.13
C LYS A 128 -20.16 8.95 1.77
N SER A 129 -19.34 8.22 1.01
CA SER A 129 -19.65 6.86 0.57
C SER A 129 -20.01 5.93 1.74
N ALA A 130 -21.19 5.29 1.66
CA ALA A 130 -21.62 4.30 2.65
C ALA A 130 -20.73 3.04 2.67
N LEU A 131 -19.89 2.85 1.64
CA LEU A 131 -18.92 1.75 1.57
C LEU A 131 -17.72 1.95 2.49
N MET A 132 -17.49 3.16 3.01
CA MET A 132 -16.53 3.37 4.10
C MET A 132 -17.21 2.99 5.42
N PRO A 133 -16.85 1.86 6.05
CA PRO A 133 -17.54 1.37 7.23
C PRO A 133 -17.26 2.26 8.46
N PRO A 134 -18.18 2.30 9.44
CA PRO A 134 -17.91 2.88 10.75
C PRO A 134 -16.90 2.03 11.52
N TRP A 135 -15.89 2.68 12.11
CA TRP A 135 -14.91 2.04 12.98
C TRP A 135 -15.16 2.26 14.48
N GLY A 136 -16.12 3.11 14.83
CA GLY A 136 -16.62 3.23 16.19
C GLY A 136 -17.12 1.88 16.72
N GLY A 137 -16.77 1.56 17.97
CA GLY A 137 -17.08 0.28 18.60
C GLY A 137 -16.17 -0.89 18.21
N ARG A 138 -15.34 -0.73 17.16
CA ARG A 138 -14.24 -1.66 16.82
C ARG A 138 -12.88 -1.11 17.23
N LEU A 139 -12.71 0.20 17.12
CA LEU A 139 -11.54 0.94 17.58
C LEU A 139 -11.93 1.84 18.75
N SER A 140 -11.01 2.00 19.69
CA SER A 140 -11.12 3.00 20.76
C SER A 140 -10.92 4.42 20.20
N ASP A 141 -11.45 5.43 20.92
CA ASP A 141 -11.26 6.83 20.53
C ASP A 141 -9.78 7.23 20.45
N ARG A 142 -8.92 6.61 21.27
CA ARG A 142 -7.47 6.81 21.20
C ARG A 142 -6.86 6.25 19.92
N GLU A 143 -7.32 5.10 19.45
CA GLU A 143 -6.87 4.51 18.19
C GLU A 143 -7.38 5.29 16.97
N ILE A 144 -8.61 5.81 17.03
CA ILE A 144 -9.13 6.71 16.00
C ILE A 144 -8.34 8.01 15.98
N ALA A 145 -8.02 8.60 17.13
CA ALA A 145 -7.15 9.77 17.21
C ALA A 145 -5.74 9.49 16.64
N ALA A 146 -5.21 8.30 16.86
CA ALA A 146 -3.94 7.88 16.26
C ALA A 146 -4.02 7.81 14.73
N LEU A 147 -5.11 7.25 14.18
CA LEU A 147 -5.38 7.24 12.74
C LEU A 147 -5.48 8.66 12.18
N VAL A 148 -6.19 9.57 12.85
CA VAL A 148 -6.29 10.98 12.44
C VAL A 148 -4.91 11.63 12.35
N ALA A 149 -4.09 11.47 13.40
CA ALA A 149 -2.73 12.02 13.43
C ALA A 149 -1.89 11.50 12.25
N TYR A 150 -1.95 10.20 11.95
CA TYR A 150 -1.23 9.63 10.81
C TYR A 150 -1.78 10.11 9.45
N VAL A 151 -3.10 10.16 9.26
CA VAL A 151 -3.70 10.63 7.99
C VAL A 151 -3.29 12.08 7.70
N GLN A 152 -3.16 12.92 8.71
CA GLN A 152 -2.69 14.30 8.53
C GLN A 152 -1.24 14.37 8.03
N THR A 153 -0.36 13.44 8.44
CA THR A 153 1.02 13.42 7.95
C THR A 153 1.10 13.07 6.46
N LEU A 154 0.19 12.24 5.94
CA LEU A 154 0.18 11.84 4.52
C LEU A 154 0.02 13.05 3.58
N SER A 155 -0.77 14.03 3.98
CA SER A 155 -0.96 15.28 3.22
C SER A 155 0.24 16.23 3.28
N MET A 156 1.13 16.03 4.25
CA MET A 156 2.40 16.77 4.36
C MET A 156 3.54 16.09 3.61
N LEU A 157 3.38 14.81 3.27
CA LEU A 157 4.36 13.98 2.55
C LEU A 157 4.08 13.89 1.04
N GLY A 158 2.89 14.28 0.60
CA GLY A 158 2.52 14.32 -0.82
C GLY A 158 3.26 15.42 -1.61
N PRO A 159 3.50 15.23 -2.91
CA PRO A 159 4.00 16.31 -3.75
C PRO A 159 3.00 17.49 -3.72
N ALA A 160 3.51 18.72 -3.59
CA ALA A 160 2.67 19.90 -3.67
C ALA A 160 1.83 19.87 -4.95
N PRO A 161 0.54 20.29 -4.92
CA PRO A 161 -0.30 20.30 -6.11
C PRO A 161 0.39 21.08 -7.23
N GLY A 162 0.43 20.50 -8.42
CA GLY A 162 1.03 21.14 -9.58
C GLY A 162 0.31 22.46 -9.92
N PRO A 163 0.98 23.42 -10.57
CA PRO A 163 0.42 24.76 -10.81
C PRO A 163 -0.86 24.78 -11.69
N ASN A 164 -1.25 23.65 -12.29
CA ASN A 164 -2.33 23.56 -13.27
C ASN A 164 -3.47 22.60 -12.87
N GLU A 165 -3.52 22.12 -11.63
CA GLU A 165 -4.57 21.18 -11.21
C GLU A 165 -5.85 21.93 -10.77
N PRO A 166 -7.02 21.65 -11.38
CA PRO A 166 -8.27 22.29 -10.98
C PRO A 166 -8.64 21.91 -9.55
N ARG A 167 -8.80 22.93 -8.71
CA ARG A 167 -9.29 22.80 -7.34
C ARG A 167 -10.81 22.60 -7.38
N HIS A 168 -11.26 21.38 -7.10
CA HIS A 168 -12.68 21.01 -7.01
C HIS A 168 -13.18 21.01 -5.57
#